data_AF-A0AAD4NQP5-F1
#
_entry.id   AF-A0AAD4NQP5-F1
#
_cell.length_a   1.000
_cell.length_b   1.000
_cell.length_c   1.000
_cell.angle_alpha   90.00
_cell.angle_beta   90.00
_cell.angle_gamma   90.00
#
_symmetry.space_group_name_H-M   'P 1'
#
loop_
_entity.id
_entity.type
_entity.pdbx_description
1 polymer ?
#
loop_
_entity_poly.entity_id
_entity_poly.type
_entity_poly.pdbx_seq_one_letter_code
_entity_poly.pdbx_strand_id
1 'polypeptide(L)'
;MDAKLKRQPITPNPPKELRRWNYDEETRLLHLIKVENKTYKEAAIAIHRSTQSVQHRYSIIQQRDESATITWTSKLDAAIIDGRRRGLTLDQIAQEINLPDKAIQSRWQTLRATKKVPEDVLALRRRKPLRDFIPQEDEAILKLYIEGKDDKEIATAVGIEGRRSQTEIITRRRKLVAESSLVYRRLIQEQRQETGIEHSNNKERMDTLELAVSRNKYSWMNEGDREGGAALD
;
A
#
# COMPACT_ATOMS: atom_id res chain seq x y z
N MET A 1 2.31 -38.61 -7.63
CA MET A 1 1.30 -38.38 -6.57
C MET A 1 1.40 -36.91 -6.17
N ASP A 2 0.90 -36.02 -7.02
CA ASP A 2 1.05 -34.57 -6.85
C ASP A 2 -0.04 -34.01 -5.94
N ALA A 3 0.35 -33.71 -4.70
CA ALA A 3 -0.49 -33.05 -3.73
C ALA A 3 -0.71 -31.59 -4.15
N LYS A 4 -1.77 -31.33 -4.94
CA LYS A 4 -2.29 -29.98 -5.16
C LYS A 4 -2.67 -29.37 -3.80
N LEU A 5 -1.89 -28.39 -3.35
CA LEU A 5 -2.25 -27.47 -2.27
C LEU A 5 -3.61 -26.85 -2.58
N LYS A 6 -4.66 -27.33 -1.92
CA LYS A 6 -5.99 -26.71 -1.94
C LYS A 6 -5.84 -25.28 -1.40
N ARG A 7 -6.00 -24.29 -2.27
CA ARG A 7 -6.14 -22.89 -1.86
C ARG A 7 -7.31 -22.81 -0.87
N GLN A 8 -7.06 -22.27 0.31
CA GLN A 8 -8.12 -22.10 1.30
C GLN A 8 -9.20 -21.16 0.75
N PRO A 9 -10.48 -21.45 1.01
CA PRO A 9 -11.58 -20.60 0.57
C PRO A 9 -11.41 -19.20 1.18
N ILE A 10 -11.61 -18.19 0.33
CA ILE A 10 -11.62 -16.78 0.73
C ILE A 10 -12.79 -16.61 1.70
N THR A 11 -12.50 -16.47 3.00
CA THR A 11 -13.53 -16.17 3.98
C THR A 11 -14.14 -14.80 3.63
N PRO A 12 -15.47 -14.68 3.51
CA PRO A 12 -16.11 -13.40 3.23
C PRO A 12 -15.70 -12.38 4.30
N ASN A 13 -15.34 -11.17 3.85
CA ASN A 13 -14.98 -10.09 4.76
C ASN A 13 -16.10 -9.89 5.79
N PRO A 14 -15.79 -9.81 7.10
CA PRO A 14 -16.81 -9.68 8.12
C PRO A 14 -17.65 -8.41 7.89
N PRO A 15 -18.95 -8.43 8.29
CA PRO A 15 -19.86 -7.29 8.21
C PRO A 15 -19.21 -5.98 8.67
N LYS A 16 -19.51 -4.87 8.00
CA LYS A 16 -18.90 -3.54 8.26
C LYS A 16 -19.06 -3.10 9.72
N GLU A 17 -20.11 -3.54 10.40
CA GLU A 17 -20.40 -3.26 11.81
C GLU A 17 -19.39 -3.90 12.76
N LEU A 18 -18.86 -5.08 12.41
CA LEU A 18 -17.75 -5.75 13.09
C LEU A 18 -16.38 -5.18 12.69
N ARG A 19 -16.28 -3.94 12.21
CA ARG A 19 -14.98 -3.29 11.93
C ARG A 19 -14.53 -2.35 13.02
N ARG A 20 -15.46 -1.68 13.71
CA ARG A 20 -15.13 -0.81 14.84
C ARG A 20 -15.07 -1.65 16.11
N TRP A 21 -14.08 -1.37 16.96
CA TRP A 21 -13.97 -1.96 18.29
C TRP A 21 -14.82 -1.13 19.25
N ASN A 22 -15.62 -1.78 20.08
CA ASN A 22 -16.33 -1.13 21.17
C ASN A 22 -15.64 -1.39 22.53
N TYR A 23 -16.11 -0.70 23.56
CA TYR A 23 -15.53 -0.76 24.90
C TYR A 23 -15.60 -2.16 25.53
N ASP A 24 -16.72 -2.87 25.34
CA ASP A 24 -16.92 -4.20 25.92
C ASP A 24 -16.02 -5.25 25.25
N GLU A 25 -15.85 -5.18 23.93
CA GLU A 25 -14.93 -6.02 23.17
C GLU A 25 -13.47 -5.81 23.61
N GLU A 26 -13.07 -4.55 23.85
CA GLU A 26 -11.72 -4.23 24.33
C GLU A 26 -11.49 -4.73 25.76
N THR A 27 -12.47 -4.56 26.64
CA THR A 27 -12.40 -5.03 28.01
C THR A 27 -12.30 -6.56 28.05
N ARG A 28 -13.11 -7.24 27.22
CA ARG A 28 -13.04 -8.70 27.06
C ARG A 28 -11.71 -9.15 26.49
N LEU A 29 -11.17 -8.44 25.49
CA LEU A 29 -9.84 -8.72 24.93
C LEU A 29 -8.75 -8.65 25.99
N LEU A 30 -8.77 -7.59 26.81
CA LEU A 30 -7.82 -7.41 27.90
C LEU A 30 -7.94 -8.51 28.95
N HIS A 31 -9.16 -8.90 29.33
CA HIS A 31 -9.39 -9.99 30.27
C HIS A 31 -8.83 -11.31 29.72
N LEU A 32 -9.13 -11.67 28.48
CA LEU A 32 -8.66 -12.91 27.85
C LEU A 32 -7.12 -12.98 27.80
N ILE A 33 -6.45 -11.89 27.47
CA ILE A 33 -4.99 -11.88 27.33
C ILE A 33 -4.27 -11.72 28.67
N LYS A 34 -4.67 -10.76 29.51
CA LYS A 34 -3.93 -10.41 30.75
C LYS A 34 -4.34 -11.24 31.96
N VAL A 35 -5.59 -11.73 32.01
CA VAL A 35 -6.11 -12.47 33.17
C VAL A 35 -6.14 -13.97 32.87
N GLU A 36 -6.70 -14.35 31.72
CA GLU A 36 -6.83 -15.76 31.34
C GLU A 36 -5.59 -16.31 30.60
N ASN A 37 -4.59 -15.48 30.30
CA ASN A 37 -3.37 -15.84 29.56
C ASN A 37 -3.61 -16.55 28.22
N LYS A 38 -4.73 -16.25 27.56
CA LYS A 38 -5.06 -16.83 26.25
C LYS A 38 -4.16 -16.28 25.15
N THR A 39 -3.88 -17.13 24.17
CA THR A 39 -3.20 -16.72 22.95
C THR A 39 -4.09 -15.82 22.09
N TYR A 40 -3.48 -15.04 21.18
CA TYR A 40 -4.24 -14.21 20.24
C TYR A 40 -5.24 -15.00 19.38
N LYS A 41 -4.94 -16.27 19.08
CA LYS A 41 -5.84 -17.13 18.30
C LYS A 41 -7.09 -17.50 19.11
N GLU A 42 -6.91 -17.88 20.36
CA GLU A 42 -8.02 -18.23 21.26
C GLU A 42 -8.89 -17.00 21.59
N ALA A 43 -8.24 -15.85 21.81
CA ALA A 43 -8.96 -14.58 22.02
C ALA A 43 -9.76 -14.17 20.77
N ALA A 44 -9.20 -14.38 19.58
CA ALA A 44 -9.88 -14.10 18.31
C ALA A 44 -11.13 -14.96 18.11
N ILE A 45 -11.06 -16.25 18.45
CA ILE A 45 -12.23 -17.15 18.44
C ILE A 45 -13.29 -16.66 19.45
N ALA A 46 -12.87 -16.31 20.66
CA ALA A 46 -13.77 -15.91 21.74
C ALA A 46 -14.49 -14.56 21.50
N ILE A 47 -13.90 -13.65 20.71
CA ILE A 47 -14.47 -12.33 20.37
C ILE A 47 -15.01 -12.30 18.93
N HIS A 48 -14.99 -13.43 18.22
CA HIS A 48 -15.46 -13.54 16.82
C HIS A 48 -14.79 -12.53 15.87
N ARG A 49 -13.48 -12.33 16.03
CA ARG A 49 -12.65 -11.44 15.18
C ARG A 49 -11.51 -12.23 14.55
N SER A 50 -10.83 -11.63 13.57
CA SER A 50 -9.60 -12.21 13.03
C SER A 50 -8.43 -12.04 14.00
N THR A 51 -7.50 -13.00 14.01
CA THR A 51 -6.26 -12.93 14.81
C THR A 51 -5.48 -11.65 14.55
N GLN A 52 -5.40 -11.21 13.29
CA GLN A 52 -4.74 -9.96 12.91
C GLN A 52 -5.41 -8.72 13.51
N SER A 53 -6.76 -8.67 13.51
CA SER A 53 -7.51 -7.57 14.12
C SER A 53 -7.25 -7.50 15.63
N VAL A 54 -7.26 -8.65 16.30
CA VAL A 54 -6.98 -8.77 17.73
C VAL A 54 -5.57 -8.30 18.07
N GLN A 55 -4.55 -8.80 17.36
CA GLN A 55 -3.16 -8.39 17.56
C GLN A 55 -2.98 -6.87 17.36
N HIS A 56 -3.54 -6.35 16.27
CA HIS A 56 -3.48 -4.93 15.98
C HIS A 56 -4.15 -4.10 17.09
N ARG A 57 -5.35 -4.50 17.53
CA ARG A 57 -6.05 -3.77 18.59
C ARG A 57 -5.31 -3.82 19.92
N TYR A 58 -4.82 -4.99 20.31
CA TYR A 58 -4.06 -5.14 21.55
C TYR A 58 -2.81 -4.24 21.54
N SER A 59 -2.09 -4.18 20.41
CA SER A 59 -0.95 -3.27 20.24
C SER A 59 -1.34 -1.79 20.38
N ILE A 60 -2.51 -1.37 19.87
CA ILE A 60 -3.01 0.00 20.07
C ILE A 60 -3.31 0.26 21.55
N ILE A 61 -3.91 -0.69 22.26
CA ILE A 61 -4.21 -0.54 23.69
C ILE A 61 -2.91 -0.41 24.49
N GLN A 62 -1.91 -1.27 24.24
CA GLN A 62 -0.60 -1.16 24.87
C GLN A 62 0.05 0.21 24.62
N GLN A 63 0.04 0.67 23.36
CA GLN A 63 0.57 1.98 23.01
C GLN A 63 -0.13 3.10 23.79
N ARG A 64 -1.45 3.02 23.96
CA ARG A 64 -2.23 4.00 24.75
C ARG A 64 -1.84 3.95 26.22
N ASP A 65 -1.79 2.76 26.81
CA ASP A 65 -1.46 2.55 28.22
C ASP A 65 -0.05 3.06 28.54
N GLU A 66 0.95 2.71 27.72
CA GLU A 66 2.32 3.18 27.87
C GLU A 66 2.47 4.69 27.67
N SER A 67 1.67 5.29 26.77
CA SER A 67 1.68 6.74 26.58
C SER A 67 1.02 7.49 27.73
N ALA A 68 0.04 6.86 28.41
CA ALA A 68 -0.75 7.47 29.48
C ALA A 68 0.01 7.59 30.80
N THR A 69 1.00 6.72 31.04
CA THR A 69 1.85 6.77 32.24
C THR A 69 2.92 7.86 32.17
N ILE A 70 3.15 8.47 30.99
CA ILE A 70 4.21 9.44 30.75
C ILE A 70 3.65 10.86 30.81
N THR A 71 4.26 11.69 31.66
CA THR A 71 3.99 13.13 31.66
C THR A 71 4.81 13.82 30.56
N TRP A 72 4.17 14.08 29.43
CA TRP A 72 4.84 14.74 28.29
C TRP A 72 5.15 16.21 28.59
N THR A 73 6.43 16.57 28.44
CA THR A 73 6.91 17.94 28.62
C THR A 73 7.47 18.49 27.30
N SER A 74 7.58 19.81 27.20
CA SER A 74 8.23 20.47 26.06
C SER A 74 9.69 20.00 25.87
N LYS A 75 10.38 19.66 26.97
CA LYS A 75 11.73 19.10 26.94
C LYS A 75 11.77 17.72 26.28
N LEU A 76 10.82 16.83 26.60
CA LEU A 76 10.72 15.52 25.96
C LEU A 76 10.35 15.65 24.48
N ASP A 77 9.42 16.55 24.14
CA ASP A 77 9.08 16.84 22.75
C ASP A 77 10.29 17.35 21.96
N ALA A 78 11.07 18.26 22.54
CA ALA A 78 12.30 18.77 21.95
C ALA A 78 13.34 17.66 21.74
N ALA A 79 13.50 16.75 22.71
CA ALA A 79 14.42 15.62 22.58
C ALA A 79 14.01 14.68 21.43
N ILE A 80 12.70 14.41 21.28
CA ILE A 80 12.19 13.62 20.14
C ILE A 80 12.49 14.33 18.82
N ILE A 81 12.18 15.63 18.73
CA ILE A 81 12.40 16.42 17.50
C ILE A 81 13.89 16.48 17.15
N ASP A 82 14.76 16.70 18.14
CA ASP A 82 16.20 16.73 17.97
C ASP A 82 16.76 15.38 17.51
N GLY A 83 16.36 14.27 18.14
CA GLY A 83 16.74 12.94 17.69
C GLY A 83 16.32 12.66 16.24
N ARG A 84 15.12 13.12 15.86
CA ARG A 84 14.66 13.04 14.45
C ARG A 84 15.49 13.93 13.52
N ARG A 85 15.91 15.11 13.96
CA ARG A 85 16.82 16.00 13.22
C ARG A 85 18.20 15.37 13.02
N ARG A 86 18.71 14.65 14.01
CA ARG A 86 19.94 13.86 13.94
C ARG A 86 19.83 12.60 13.06
N GLY A 87 18.63 12.28 12.56
CA GLY A 87 18.39 11.14 11.69
C GLY A 87 18.10 9.83 12.41
N LEU A 88 17.95 9.83 13.73
CA LEU A 88 17.69 8.63 14.52
C LEU A 88 16.30 8.03 14.24
N THR A 89 16.19 6.71 14.38
CA THR A 89 14.90 6.02 14.39
C THR A 89 14.14 6.30 15.70
N LEU A 90 12.82 6.09 15.71
CA LEU A 90 12.03 6.30 16.94
C LEU A 90 12.44 5.35 18.06
N ASP A 91 12.89 4.15 17.71
CA ASP A 91 13.42 3.15 18.65
C ASP A 91 14.75 3.61 19.28
N GLN A 92 15.68 4.12 18.47
CA GLN A 92 16.93 4.71 18.98
C GLN A 92 16.67 5.91 19.89
N ILE A 93 15.71 6.75 19.53
CA ILE A 93 15.30 7.90 20.36
C ILE A 93 14.72 7.40 21.68
N ALA A 94 13.87 6.37 21.65
CA ALA A 94 13.26 5.77 22.82
C ALA A 94 14.31 5.22 23.80
N GLN A 95 15.34 4.56 23.29
CA GLN A 95 16.50 4.12 24.07
C GLN A 95 17.26 5.30 24.68
N GLU A 96 17.51 6.36 23.90
CA GLU A 96 18.27 7.54 24.34
C GLU A 96 17.58 8.30 25.48
N ILE A 97 16.26 8.45 25.41
CA ILE A 97 15.47 9.15 26.44
C ILE A 97 14.88 8.20 27.50
N ASN A 98 15.23 6.91 27.43
CA ASN A 98 14.77 5.85 28.32
C ASN A 98 13.24 5.79 28.49
N LEU A 99 12.52 5.78 27.37
CA LEU A 99 11.06 5.65 27.32
C LEU A 99 10.64 4.52 26.36
N PRO A 100 9.41 3.98 26.48
CA PRO A 100 8.91 2.95 25.57
C PRO A 100 8.81 3.42 24.11
N ASP A 101 9.17 2.55 23.16
CA ASP A 101 9.16 2.84 21.73
C ASP A 101 7.76 3.24 21.22
N LYS A 102 6.70 2.56 21.67
CA LYS A 102 5.32 2.84 21.26
C LYS A 102 4.85 4.19 21.77
N ALA A 103 5.26 4.58 22.97
CA ALA A 103 4.95 5.89 23.53
C ALA A 103 5.59 7.02 22.71
N ILE A 104 6.86 6.86 22.32
CA ILE A 104 7.55 7.80 21.44
C ILE A 104 6.90 7.85 20.05
N GLN A 105 6.52 6.70 19.50
CA GLN A 105 5.80 6.63 18.23
C GLN A 105 4.46 7.37 18.29
N SER A 106 3.69 7.16 19.37
CA SER A 106 2.42 7.84 19.61
C SER A 106 2.62 9.35 19.68
N ARG A 107 3.57 9.79 20.52
CA ARG A 107 3.85 11.21 20.71
C ARG A 107 4.33 11.90 19.44
N TRP A 108 5.20 11.25 18.67
CA TRP A 108 5.66 11.75 17.38
C TRP A 108 4.50 11.98 16.39
N GLN A 109 3.52 11.06 16.34
CA GLN A 109 2.32 11.24 15.52
C GLN A 109 1.51 12.45 15.99
N THR A 110 1.32 12.63 17.30
CA THR A 110 0.65 13.80 17.86
C THR A 110 1.36 15.11 17.51
N LEU A 111 2.69 15.16 17.64
CA LEU A 111 3.48 16.35 17.30
C LEU A 111 3.34 16.72 15.82
N ARG A 112 3.32 15.72 14.93
CA ARG A 112 3.09 15.94 13.49
C ARG A 112 1.68 16.43 13.20
N ALA A 113 0.67 15.77 13.76
CA ALA A 113 -0.73 16.12 13.54
C ALA A 113 -1.05 17.55 14.03
N THR A 114 -0.43 17.94 15.14
CA THR A 114 -0.58 19.28 15.74
C THR A 114 0.37 20.34 15.16
N LYS A 115 1.13 20.01 14.10
CA LYS A 115 2.08 20.90 13.43
C LYS A 115 3.14 21.50 14.38
N LYS A 116 3.53 20.77 15.43
CA LYS A 116 4.57 21.17 16.38
C LYS A 116 5.97 20.73 15.96
N VAL A 117 6.09 19.96 14.88
CA VAL A 117 7.37 19.54 14.31
C VAL A 117 7.83 20.58 13.28
N PRO A 118 9.05 21.13 13.42
CA PRO A 118 9.65 22.02 12.42
C PRO A 118 9.77 21.39 11.02
N GLU A 119 9.56 22.20 9.97
CA GLU A 119 9.55 21.73 8.57
C GLU A 119 10.91 21.17 8.10
N ASP A 120 12.02 21.71 8.60
CA ASP A 120 13.37 21.18 8.33
C ASP A 120 13.48 19.71 8.74
N VAL A 121 12.92 19.34 9.90
CA VAL A 121 12.93 17.97 10.42
C VAL A 121 12.03 17.04 9.58
N LEU A 122 10.91 17.55 9.08
CA LEU A 122 10.03 16.81 8.17
C LEU A 122 10.68 16.59 6.79
N ALA A 123 11.41 17.59 6.30
CA ALA A 123 12.09 17.55 5.00
C ALA A 123 13.26 16.55 4.97
N LEU A 124 13.94 16.31 6.10
CA LEU A 124 15.06 15.36 6.18
C LEU A 124 14.69 13.94 5.73
N ARG A 125 13.46 13.47 5.98
CA ARG A 125 13.01 12.13 5.55
C ARG A 125 12.64 12.04 4.07
N ARG A 126 12.51 13.16 3.37
CA ARG A 126 12.22 13.18 1.93
C ARG A 126 13.48 13.04 1.06
N ARG A 127 14.67 12.99 1.67
CA ARG A 127 15.97 12.96 0.96
C ARG A 127 16.44 11.56 0.56
N LYS A 128 15.58 10.73 -0.01
CA LYS A 128 16.10 9.94 -1.14
C LYS A 128 16.02 10.90 -2.32
N PRO A 129 17.14 11.40 -2.87
CA PRO A 129 17.05 12.19 -4.09
C PRO A 129 16.29 11.35 -5.10
N LEU A 130 15.13 11.84 -5.56
CA LEU A 130 14.45 11.23 -6.69
C LEU A 130 15.44 11.35 -7.84
N ARG A 131 16.08 10.26 -8.20
CA ARG A 131 16.89 10.20 -9.42
C ARG A 131 15.92 10.48 -10.58
N ASP A 132 16.26 11.33 -11.51
CA ASP A 132 15.38 11.50 -12.68
C ASP A 132 15.39 10.24 -13.54
N PHE A 133 14.29 9.95 -14.23
CA PHE A 133 14.26 8.88 -15.21
C PHE A 133 15.12 9.28 -16.40
N ILE A 134 16.04 8.40 -16.79
CA ILE A 134 16.82 8.58 -18.02
C ILE A 134 16.00 8.08 -19.22
N PRO A 135 16.23 8.61 -20.44
CA PRO A 135 15.47 8.22 -21.63
C PRO A 135 15.44 6.70 -21.89
N GLN A 136 16.52 5.99 -21.55
CA GLN A 136 16.60 4.53 -21.67
C GLN A 136 15.64 3.80 -20.71
N GLU A 137 15.47 4.33 -19.49
CA GLU A 137 14.50 3.81 -18.52
C GLU A 137 13.07 4.04 -19.03
N ASP A 138 12.80 5.19 -19.64
CA ASP A 138 11.49 5.50 -20.23
C ASP A 138 11.17 4.60 -21.43
N GLU A 139 12.14 4.38 -22.32
CA GLU A 139 11.99 3.45 -23.45
C GLU A 139 11.70 2.02 -22.97
N ALA A 140 12.43 1.53 -21.97
CA ALA A 140 12.22 0.19 -21.42
C ALA A 140 10.83 0.04 -20.79
N ILE A 141 10.38 1.05 -20.02
CA ILE A 141 9.04 1.09 -19.44
C ILE A 141 7.96 1.04 -20.53
N LEU A 142 8.15 1.81 -21.60
CA LEU A 142 7.18 1.89 -22.69
C LEU A 142 7.15 0.62 -23.53
N LYS A 143 8.29 0.03 -23.90
CA LYS A 143 8.34 -1.23 -24.65
C LYS A 143 7.58 -2.34 -23.93
N LEU A 144 7.91 -2.57 -22.67
CA LEU A 144 7.24 -3.59 -21.85
C LEU A 144 5.74 -3.30 -21.71
N TYR A 145 5.36 -2.03 -21.61
CA TYR A 145 3.94 -1.65 -21.58
C TYR A 145 3.21 -1.94 -22.88
N ILE A 146 3.79 -1.64 -24.05
CA ILE A 146 3.14 -1.91 -25.33
C ILE A 146 3.17 -3.41 -25.67
N GLU A 147 4.13 -4.17 -25.14
CA GLU A 147 4.12 -5.64 -25.11
C GLU A 147 3.01 -6.23 -24.21
N GLY A 148 2.29 -5.39 -23.45
CA GLY A 148 1.16 -5.79 -22.61
C GLY A 148 1.55 -6.28 -21.21
N LYS A 149 2.78 -6.04 -20.75
CA LYS A 149 3.21 -6.38 -19.39
C LYS A 149 2.49 -5.53 -18.34
N ASP A 150 2.22 -6.14 -17.19
CA ASP A 150 1.60 -5.42 -16.08
C ASP A 150 2.61 -4.52 -15.34
N ASP A 151 2.11 -3.53 -14.58
CA ASP A 151 2.96 -2.57 -13.87
C ASP A 151 3.92 -3.24 -12.86
N LYS A 152 3.61 -4.46 -12.39
CA LYS A 152 4.43 -5.22 -11.44
C LYS A 152 5.56 -5.96 -12.17
N GLU A 153 5.26 -6.53 -13.32
CA GLU A 153 6.21 -7.16 -14.25
C GLU A 153 7.17 -6.12 -14.82
N ILE A 154 6.66 -4.97 -15.25
CA ILE A 154 7.48 -3.83 -15.68
C ILE A 154 8.39 -3.39 -14.54
N ALA A 155 7.86 -3.24 -13.33
CA ALA A 155 8.66 -2.85 -12.18
C ALA A 155 9.73 -3.89 -11.82
N THR A 156 9.48 -5.16 -12.08
CA THR A 156 10.44 -6.24 -11.89
C THR A 156 11.51 -6.22 -12.99
N ALA A 157 11.10 -6.14 -14.25
CA ALA A 157 11.99 -6.15 -15.41
C ALA A 157 12.89 -4.90 -15.48
N VAL A 158 12.35 -3.73 -15.16
CA VAL A 158 13.09 -2.46 -15.11
C VAL A 158 13.84 -2.29 -13.78
N GLY A 159 13.42 -2.99 -12.72
CA GLY A 159 13.76 -2.67 -11.34
C GLY A 159 14.43 -3.76 -10.50
N ILE A 160 15.03 -4.81 -11.07
CA ILE A 160 15.81 -5.79 -10.28
C ILE A 160 17.18 -5.23 -9.80
N GLU A 161 17.67 -4.10 -10.32
CA GLU A 161 18.87 -3.41 -9.78
C GLU A 161 18.54 -2.21 -8.88
N GLY A 162 17.54 -2.38 -8.00
CA GLY A 162 17.60 -1.84 -6.64
C GLY A 162 17.39 -0.33 -6.42
N ARG A 163 16.78 0.44 -7.34
CA ARG A 163 16.66 1.90 -7.14
C ARG A 163 15.29 2.54 -7.36
N ARG A 164 14.29 1.82 -7.90
CA ARG A 164 12.97 2.38 -8.22
C ARG A 164 11.85 1.59 -7.55
N SER A 165 10.92 2.30 -6.93
CA SER A 165 9.70 1.70 -6.41
C SER A 165 8.69 1.43 -7.54
N GLN A 166 7.86 0.41 -7.37
CA GLN A 166 6.75 0.12 -8.28
C GLN A 166 5.86 1.36 -8.51
N THR A 167 5.62 2.16 -7.46
CA THR A 167 4.81 3.39 -7.53
C THR A 167 5.44 4.46 -8.43
N GLU A 168 6.77 4.60 -8.43
CA GLU A 168 7.47 5.55 -9.31
C GLU A 168 7.34 5.14 -10.78
N ILE A 169 7.44 3.84 -11.08
CA ILE A 169 7.32 3.30 -12.43
C ILE A 169 5.88 3.48 -12.96
N ILE A 170 4.87 3.21 -12.13
CA ILE A 170 3.45 3.47 -12.46
C ILE A 170 3.24 4.95 -12.79
N THR A 171 3.73 5.83 -11.92
CA THR A 171 3.58 7.29 -12.11
C THR A 171 4.27 7.74 -13.40
N ARG A 172 5.48 7.26 -13.66
CA ARG A 172 6.26 7.62 -14.85
C ARG A 172 5.61 7.12 -16.13
N ARG A 173 5.21 5.85 -16.19
CA ARG A 173 4.51 5.26 -17.34
C ARG A 173 3.26 6.07 -17.70
N ARG A 174 2.41 6.37 -16.71
CA ARG A 174 1.21 7.20 -16.91
C ARG A 174 1.54 8.55 -17.51
N LYS A 175 2.61 9.20 -17.02
CA LYS A 175 3.08 10.48 -17.55
C LYS A 175 3.53 10.37 -19.01
N LEU A 176 4.35 9.38 -19.34
CA LEU A 176 4.87 9.17 -20.70
C LEU A 176 3.76 8.89 -21.73
N VAL A 177 2.74 8.13 -21.31
CA VAL A 177 1.56 7.82 -22.14
C VAL A 177 0.66 9.05 -22.28
N ALA A 178 0.33 9.72 -21.17
CA ALA A 178 -0.56 10.90 -21.17
C ALA A 178 0.02 12.07 -21.97
N GLU A 179 1.32 12.34 -21.84
CA GLU A 179 2.01 13.40 -22.59
C GLU A 179 2.27 12.99 -24.06
N SER A 180 1.92 11.76 -24.44
CA SER A 180 2.19 11.21 -25.77
C SER A 180 3.64 11.46 -26.19
N SER A 181 4.58 11.08 -25.32
CA SER A 181 6.02 11.28 -25.54
C SER A 181 6.43 10.89 -26.96
N LEU A 182 7.37 11.62 -27.57
CA LEU A 182 7.89 11.30 -28.91
C LEU A 182 8.36 9.84 -29.02
N VAL A 183 8.92 9.33 -27.93
CA VAL A 183 9.34 7.93 -27.78
C VAL A 183 8.13 6.99 -27.83
N TYR A 184 7.06 7.30 -27.10
CA TYR A 184 5.84 6.50 -27.10
C TYR A 184 5.17 6.45 -28.47
N ARG A 185 5.09 7.60 -29.16
CA ARG A 185 4.53 7.67 -30.52
C ARG A 185 5.34 6.84 -31.51
N ARG A 186 6.67 6.92 -31.43
CA ARG A 186 7.58 6.13 -32.27
C ARG A 186 7.39 4.64 -32.03
N LEU A 187 7.43 4.19 -30.79
CA LEU A 187 7.29 2.78 -30.43
C LEU A 187 5.94 2.19 -30.86
N ILE A 188 4.84 2.96 -30.73
CA ILE A 188 3.53 2.54 -31.24
C ILE A 188 3.53 2.42 -32.77
N GLN A 189 4.19 3.34 -33.48
CA GLN A 189 4.26 3.30 -34.94
C GLN A 189 5.09 2.11 -35.43
N GLU A 190 6.22 1.83 -34.78
CA GLU A 190 7.07 0.66 -35.05
C GLU A 190 6.30 -0.65 -34.81
N GLN A 191 5.62 -0.78 -33.67
CA GLN A 191 4.84 -1.99 -33.38
C GLN A 191 3.64 -2.16 -34.32
N ARG A 192 3.07 -1.07 -34.86
CA ARG A 192 2.03 -1.13 -35.90
C ARG A 192 2.56 -1.61 -37.25
N GLN A 193 3.78 -1.22 -37.61
CA GLN A 193 4.45 -1.69 -38.83
C GLN A 193 4.78 -3.18 -38.72
N GLU A 194 5.23 -3.64 -37.55
CA GLU A 194 5.53 -5.05 -37.28
C GLU A 194 4.27 -5.93 -37.25
N THR A 195 3.11 -5.39 -36.81
CA THR A 195 1.85 -6.15 -36.71
C THR A 195 0.97 -6.05 -37.95
N GLY A 196 1.36 -5.27 -38.97
CA GLY A 196 0.68 -5.22 -40.28
C GLY A 196 -0.73 -4.61 -40.26
N ILE A 197 -1.09 -3.83 -39.24
CA ILE A 197 -2.45 -3.25 -39.12
C ILE A 197 -2.48 -1.86 -39.78
N GLU A 198 -2.82 -1.81 -41.06
CA GLU A 198 -3.05 -0.56 -41.79
C GLU A 198 -4.41 0.11 -41.44
N HIS A 199 -4.54 1.36 -41.90
CA HIS A 199 -5.43 2.40 -41.38
C HIS A 199 -6.93 2.09 -41.46
N SER A 200 -7.64 2.27 -40.35
CA SER A 200 -9.01 2.78 -40.35
C SER A 200 -9.18 3.77 -39.19
N ASN A 201 -9.50 5.01 -39.54
CA ASN A 201 -9.91 6.17 -38.74
C ASN A 201 -9.24 6.43 -37.37
N ASN A 202 -8.37 7.45 -37.38
CA ASN A 202 -7.54 7.94 -36.28
C ASN A 202 -8.28 8.46 -35.03
N LYS A 203 -9.62 8.54 -35.02
CA LYS A 203 -10.39 9.11 -33.91
C LYS A 203 -11.08 8.06 -33.03
N GLU A 204 -11.41 6.89 -33.57
CA GLU A 204 -12.06 5.79 -32.83
C GLU A 204 -11.03 4.81 -32.23
N ARG A 205 -9.75 4.90 -32.63
CA ARG A 205 -8.71 3.93 -32.25
C ARG A 205 -7.86 4.24 -31.00
N MET A 206 -7.80 5.50 -30.56
CA MET A 206 -7.18 5.84 -29.27
C MET A 206 -8.00 5.26 -28.12
N ASP A 207 -9.33 5.33 -28.23
CA ASP A 207 -10.23 4.70 -27.27
C ASP A 207 -10.12 3.17 -27.31
N THR A 208 -9.91 2.53 -28.47
CA THR A 208 -9.79 1.06 -28.54
C THR A 208 -8.49 0.49 -27.98
N LEU A 209 -7.37 1.23 -27.94
CA LEU A 209 -6.16 0.77 -27.26
C LEU A 209 -6.26 0.91 -25.73
N GLU A 210 -6.88 1.98 -25.22
CA GLU A 210 -7.24 2.07 -23.80
C GLU A 210 -8.30 1.02 -23.41
N LEU A 211 -9.26 0.72 -24.29
CA LEU A 211 -10.28 -0.33 -24.12
C LEU A 211 -9.70 -1.74 -24.22
N ALA A 212 -8.71 -1.99 -25.08
CA ALA A 212 -8.08 -3.31 -25.22
C ALA A 212 -7.20 -3.63 -24.01
N VAL A 213 -6.45 -2.63 -23.51
CA VAL A 213 -5.68 -2.75 -22.26
C VAL A 213 -6.62 -2.84 -21.04
N SER A 214 -7.81 -2.22 -21.08
CA SER A 214 -8.82 -2.35 -20.03
C SER A 214 -9.64 -3.65 -20.09
N ARG A 215 -9.94 -4.20 -21.28
CA ARG A 215 -10.69 -5.46 -21.44
C ARG A 215 -9.90 -6.67 -20.92
N ASN A 216 -8.58 -6.68 -21.10
CA ASN A 216 -7.74 -7.74 -20.54
C ASN A 216 -7.57 -7.63 -19.01
N LYS A 217 -7.84 -6.44 -18.44
CA LYS A 217 -7.69 -6.16 -17.00
C LYS A 217 -8.94 -6.47 -16.17
N TYR A 218 -10.12 -6.57 -16.81
CA TYR A 218 -11.41 -6.80 -16.15
C TYR A 218 -12.22 -7.98 -16.73
N SER A 219 -11.59 -8.91 -17.46
CA SER A 219 -12.27 -10.12 -17.93
C SER A 219 -12.92 -10.93 -16.78
N TRP A 220 -12.33 -10.90 -15.58
CA TRP A 220 -12.88 -11.55 -14.39
C TRP A 220 -14.04 -10.78 -13.71
N MET A 221 -14.36 -9.56 -14.14
CA MET A 221 -15.50 -8.78 -13.62
C MET A 221 -16.79 -8.97 -14.43
N ASN A 222 -16.75 -9.61 -15.62
CA ASN A 222 -17.90 -9.73 -16.51
C ASN A 222 -18.51 -11.14 -16.61
N GLU A 223 -18.00 -12.12 -15.85
CA GLU A 223 -18.54 -13.50 -15.83
C GLU A 223 -19.52 -13.77 -14.68
N GLY A 224 -20.00 -12.73 -13.98
CA GLY A 224 -20.89 -12.86 -12.82
C GLY A 224 -22.40 -12.78 -13.10
N ASP A 225 -22.84 -12.21 -14.23
CA ASP A 225 -24.25 -11.82 -14.42
C ASP A 225 -24.88 -12.41 -15.70
N ARG A 226 -24.85 -13.74 -15.85
CA ARG A 226 -25.68 -14.46 -16.83
C ARG A 226 -26.21 -15.81 -16.31
N GLU A 227 -26.83 -15.82 -15.14
CA GLU A 227 -27.85 -16.85 -14.84
C GLU A 227 -28.98 -16.22 -14.03
N GLY A 228 -30.16 -16.07 -14.66
CA GLY A 228 -31.38 -15.68 -13.96
C GLY A 228 -32.24 -14.68 -14.74
N GLY A 229 -32.92 -15.14 -15.80
CA GLY A 229 -33.95 -14.31 -16.42
C GLY A 229 -34.48 -14.83 -17.75
N ALA A 230 -35.22 -15.95 -17.74
CA ALA A 230 -36.28 -16.23 -18.73
C ALA A 230 -37.07 -17.48 -18.31
N ALA A 231 -38.27 -17.30 -17.77
CA ALA A 231 -39.46 -18.13 -18.04
C ALA A 231 -40.65 -17.60 -17.20
N LEU A 232 -41.36 -16.61 -17.75
CA LEU A 232 -42.79 -16.45 -17.57
C LEU A 232 -43.38 -16.32 -18.97
N ASP A 233 -43.92 -17.43 -19.46
CA ASP A 233 -45.23 -17.53 -20.11
C ASP A 233 -45.69 -18.99 -20.00
#